data_AF-A0A954HCR2-F1
#
_entry.id   AF-A0A954HCR2-F1
#
_cell.length_a   1.000
_cell.length_b   1.000
_cell.length_c   1.000
_cell.angle_alpha   90.00
_cell.angle_beta   90.00
_cell.angle_gamma   90.00
#
_symmetry.space_group_name_H-M   'P 1'
#
loop_
_entity.id
_entity.type
_entity.pdbx_description
1 polymer ?
#
loop_
_entity_poly.entity_id
_entity_poly.type
_entity_poly.pdbx_seq_one_letter_code
_entity_poly.pdbx_strand_id
1 'polypeptide(L)'
;MPRTFKLCCILLTLLLASRMANGEEQRQELSVEVRQLLDALWPIRERLVSGECEIEEVIYESFDTPPVPESKSQIVFDSNSAAFRMEYSSFNDPDLSFKFVENQDEIARYSDEMKSMQIRSASQVTRKRRPLKLIDPRNLGIASWSEMDRRLLSDNRDAFLSYIDNCQSIRVEAAADNPAIRVLKFQGKKRTALRKIFLDPAKDFASVRLEIWYPRREGEGYEETPQEVDEITWTLDGNSWVPTKAIFTQRDDRSVRRELDIVWKNVNGEIPHDEFASESLPLPPEATVYDGRTNPDHPMLVRGGSEHPAKSDGNSSRGSMSFVLLVILNLIIFVAIGAVMFIKRRSSNTT
;
A
#
# COMPACT_ATOMS: atom_id res chain seq x y z
N MET A 1 -8.09 -53.30 11.21
CA MET A 1 -7.95 -51.98 10.54
C MET A 1 -7.75 -52.18 9.04
N PRO A 2 -8.55 -51.53 8.19
CA PRO A 2 -8.47 -51.71 6.74
C PRO A 2 -7.16 -51.12 6.19
N ARG A 3 -6.50 -51.86 5.29
CA ARG A 3 -5.21 -51.52 4.68
C ARG A 3 -5.16 -50.13 4.02
N THR A 4 -6.32 -49.62 3.60
CA THR A 4 -6.48 -48.28 3.01
C THR A 4 -6.20 -47.15 4.00
N PHE A 5 -6.52 -47.32 5.28
CA PHE A 5 -6.31 -46.28 6.30
C PHE A 5 -4.81 -46.08 6.60
N LYS A 6 -4.04 -47.17 6.66
CA LYS A 6 -2.57 -47.10 6.82
C LYS A 6 -1.89 -46.43 5.63
N LEU A 7 -2.37 -46.68 4.41
CA LEU A 7 -1.81 -46.08 3.20
C LEU A 7 -2.05 -44.57 3.15
N CYS A 8 -3.25 -44.11 3.52
CA CYS A 8 -3.56 -42.68 3.62
C CYS A 8 -2.71 -41.97 4.67
N CYS A 9 -2.52 -42.56 5.85
CA CYS A 9 -1.67 -41.97 6.88
C CYS A 9 -0.22 -41.80 6.39
N ILE A 10 0.36 -42.84 5.76
CA ILE A 10 1.74 -42.79 5.24
C ILE A 10 1.89 -41.72 4.14
N LEU A 11 0.93 -41.61 3.22
CA LEU A 11 0.94 -40.57 2.18
C LEU A 11 0.81 -39.17 2.77
N LEU A 12 -0.03 -38.98 3.79
CA LEU A 12 -0.18 -37.70 4.46
C LEU A 12 1.10 -37.29 5.21
N THR A 13 1.77 -38.24 5.87
CA THR A 13 3.05 -37.99 6.55
C THR A 13 4.16 -37.67 5.55
N LEU A 14 4.21 -38.35 4.39
CA LEU A 14 5.17 -38.05 3.33
C LEU A 14 4.91 -36.69 2.66
N LEU A 15 3.64 -36.29 2.49
CA LEU A 15 3.28 -34.97 1.98
C LEU A 15 3.61 -33.85 2.97
N LEU A 16 3.40 -34.08 4.27
CA LEU A 16 3.79 -33.13 5.32
C LEU A 16 5.31 -33.06 5.44
N ALA A 17 6.01 -34.19 5.39
CA ALA A 17 7.47 -34.24 5.42
C ALA A 17 8.09 -33.59 4.17
N SER A 18 7.53 -33.75 2.97
CA SER A 18 8.03 -33.05 1.78
C SER A 18 7.74 -31.55 1.80
N ARG A 19 6.61 -31.13 2.40
CA ARG A 19 6.34 -29.70 2.66
C ARG A 19 7.29 -29.10 3.69
N MET A 20 7.67 -29.84 4.72
CA MET A 20 8.65 -29.37 5.70
C MET A 20 10.09 -29.43 5.18
N ALA A 21 10.44 -30.43 4.36
CA ALA A 21 11.75 -30.54 3.70
C ALA A 21 11.94 -29.47 2.60
N ASN A 22 10.87 -29.04 1.93
CA ASN A 22 10.88 -27.88 1.04
C ASN A 22 10.69 -26.54 1.78
N GLY A 23 10.60 -26.57 3.12
CA GLY A 23 10.31 -25.42 3.98
C GLY A 23 11.55 -24.75 4.58
N GLU A 24 12.74 -25.34 4.43
CA GLU A 24 13.99 -24.60 4.62
C GLU A 24 14.23 -23.73 3.38
N GLU A 25 13.44 -22.67 3.24
CA GLU A 25 13.88 -21.53 2.42
C GLU A 25 15.21 -21.08 3.02
N GLN A 26 16.31 -21.42 2.34
CA GLN A 26 17.61 -20.79 2.58
C GLN A 26 17.38 -19.28 2.54
N ARG A 27 17.35 -18.65 3.72
CA ARG A 27 17.37 -17.20 3.83
C ARG A 27 18.66 -16.77 3.16
N GLN A 28 18.54 -16.06 2.05
CA GLN A 28 19.68 -15.50 1.36
C GLN A 28 20.40 -14.57 2.36
N GLU A 29 21.63 -14.91 2.72
CA GLU A 29 22.43 -14.00 3.55
C GLU A 29 22.67 -12.72 2.76
N LEU A 30 22.11 -11.62 3.23
CA LEU A 30 22.34 -10.30 2.65
C LEU A 30 23.82 -9.92 2.81
N SER A 31 24.43 -9.39 1.75
CA SER A 31 25.79 -8.86 1.81
C SER A 31 25.88 -7.72 2.82
N VAL A 32 27.11 -7.45 3.30
CA VAL A 32 27.36 -6.36 4.26
C VAL A 32 26.92 -5.02 3.67
N GLU A 33 27.18 -4.76 2.38
CA GLU A 33 26.76 -3.49 1.77
C GLU A 33 25.24 -3.35 1.69
N VAL A 34 24.52 -4.44 1.38
CA VAL A 34 23.04 -4.41 1.35
C VAL A 34 22.49 -4.07 2.72
N ARG A 35 23.00 -4.70 3.79
CA ARG A 35 22.56 -4.42 5.16
C ARG A 35 22.82 -2.96 5.54
N GLN A 36 24.03 -2.47 5.29
CA GLN A 36 24.39 -1.07 5.55
C GLN A 36 23.46 -0.08 4.84
N LEU A 37 23.12 -0.35 3.58
CA LEU A 37 22.25 0.52 2.81
C LEU A 37 20.80 0.48 3.29
N LEU A 38 20.29 -0.69 3.68
CA LEU A 38 18.97 -0.85 4.28
C LEU A 38 18.89 -0.16 5.65
N ASP A 39 19.94 -0.29 6.46
CA ASP A 39 20.06 0.37 7.77
C ASP A 39 20.17 1.89 7.63
N ALA A 40 20.66 2.41 6.50
CA ALA A 40 20.73 3.84 6.21
C ALA A 40 19.45 4.42 5.59
N LEU A 41 18.67 3.60 4.86
CA LEU A 41 17.48 4.03 4.12
C LEU A 41 16.35 4.54 5.03
N TRP A 42 16.16 3.92 6.20
CA TRP A 42 15.04 4.21 7.09
C TRP A 42 15.29 5.40 8.02
N PRO A 43 16.46 5.54 8.67
CA PRO A 43 16.71 6.64 9.61
C PRO A 43 16.50 8.03 9.03
N ILE A 44 16.77 8.26 7.74
CA ILE A 44 16.48 9.57 7.11
C ILE A 44 14.98 9.89 7.10
N ARG A 45 14.12 8.88 6.90
CA ARG A 45 12.66 9.02 6.91
C ARG A 45 12.11 9.09 8.33
N GLU A 46 12.69 8.32 9.24
CA GLU A 46 12.29 8.28 10.65
C GLU A 46 12.74 9.55 11.41
N ARG A 47 13.80 10.23 10.94
CA ARG A 47 14.17 11.56 11.43
C ARG A 47 13.10 12.60 11.12
N LEU A 48 12.25 12.39 10.12
CA LEU A 48 11.08 13.21 9.86
C LEU A 48 9.91 12.69 10.72
N VAL A 49 10.00 13.01 12.01
CA VAL A 49 9.12 12.53 13.08
C VAL A 49 7.74 13.17 12.94
N SER A 50 7.68 14.49 12.75
CA SER A 50 6.45 15.24 12.57
C SER A 50 6.57 16.21 11.40
N GLY A 51 5.44 16.62 10.84
CA GLY A 51 5.44 17.68 9.84
C GLY A 51 4.07 18.09 9.37
N GLU A 52 4.02 19.31 8.84
CA GLU A 52 2.88 19.91 8.17
C GLU A 52 3.33 20.36 6.79
N CYS A 53 2.64 19.89 5.75
CA CYS A 53 2.92 20.31 4.39
C CYS A 53 1.66 20.42 3.54
N GLU A 54 1.82 21.16 2.45
CA GLU A 54 0.87 21.28 1.38
C GLU A 54 1.43 20.59 0.14
N ILE A 55 0.61 19.77 -0.52
CA ILE A 55 0.98 19.07 -1.74
C ILE A 55 0.04 19.53 -2.86
N GLU A 56 0.61 20.08 -3.91
CA GLU A 56 -0.10 20.38 -5.15
C GLU A 56 0.24 19.30 -6.19
N GLU A 57 -0.79 18.69 -6.77
CA GLU A 57 -0.65 17.62 -7.76
C GLU A 57 -1.09 18.09 -9.14
N VAL A 58 -0.29 17.76 -10.16
CA VAL A 58 -0.59 18.00 -11.57
C VAL A 58 -0.44 16.70 -12.36
N ILE A 59 -1.44 16.32 -13.16
CA ILE A 59 -1.34 15.18 -14.09
C ILE A 59 -1.19 15.65 -15.53
N TYR A 60 -0.36 14.91 -16.27
CA TYR A 60 -0.24 14.92 -17.71
C TYR A 60 -0.67 13.53 -18.21
N GLU A 61 -1.86 13.41 -18.80
CA GLU A 61 -2.40 12.13 -19.30
C GLU A 61 -1.71 11.65 -20.57
N SER A 62 -1.11 12.57 -21.33
CA SER A 62 -0.12 12.30 -22.37
C SER A 62 0.87 13.47 -22.41
N PHE A 63 2.06 13.28 -22.99
CA PHE A 63 3.06 14.36 -23.08
C PHE A 63 2.57 15.58 -23.88
N ASP A 64 1.52 15.43 -24.69
CA ASP A 64 0.96 16.47 -25.54
C ASP A 64 -0.36 17.07 -25.02
N THR A 65 -0.92 16.55 -23.91
CA THR A 65 -2.12 17.14 -23.30
C THR A 65 -1.75 18.26 -22.33
N PRO A 66 -2.56 19.33 -22.26
CA PRO A 66 -2.39 20.35 -21.23
C PRO A 66 -2.43 19.71 -19.84
N PRO A 67 -1.58 20.16 -18.89
CA PRO A 67 -1.66 19.71 -17.51
C PRO A 67 -3.06 19.97 -16.96
N VAL A 68 -3.58 18.99 -16.22
CA VAL A 68 -4.78 19.17 -15.43
C VAL A 68 -4.35 19.21 -13.96
N PRO A 69 -4.46 20.36 -13.27
CA PRO A 69 -4.29 20.42 -11.83
C PRO A 69 -5.28 19.42 -11.19
N GLU A 70 -4.76 18.46 -10.44
CA GLU A 70 -5.57 17.34 -9.98
C GLU A 70 -6.13 17.59 -8.59
N SER A 71 -5.26 18.02 -7.67
CA SER A 71 -5.65 18.17 -6.29
C SER A 71 -4.67 19.05 -5.53
N LYS A 72 -5.19 19.62 -4.44
CA LYS A 72 -4.42 20.26 -3.40
C LYS A 72 -4.71 19.52 -2.11
N SER A 73 -3.67 19.10 -1.43
CA SER A 73 -3.76 18.35 -0.18
C SER A 73 -3.01 19.08 0.93
N GLN A 74 -3.60 19.12 2.12
CA GLN A 74 -2.91 19.52 3.35
C GLN A 74 -2.71 18.28 4.20
N ILE A 75 -1.47 18.03 4.60
CA ILE A 75 -1.09 16.84 5.36
C ILE A 75 -0.41 17.28 6.65
N VAL A 76 -0.82 16.64 7.74
CA VAL A 76 -0.22 16.79 9.06
C VAL A 76 0.05 15.39 9.59
N PHE A 77 1.23 15.11 10.12
CA PHE A 77 1.53 13.83 10.75
C PHE A 77 2.44 13.99 11.96
N ASP A 78 2.31 13.05 12.88
CA ASP A 78 3.22 12.87 13.99
C ASP A 78 3.45 11.37 14.24
N SER A 79 4.69 10.94 14.04
CA SER A 79 5.10 9.55 14.20
C SER A 79 5.07 9.09 15.65
N ASN A 80 5.31 9.99 16.61
CA ASN A 80 5.36 9.63 18.03
C ASN A 80 3.98 9.24 18.56
N SER A 81 2.95 9.97 18.13
CA SER A 81 1.55 9.64 18.41
C SER A 81 0.94 8.67 17.40
N ALA A 82 1.67 8.27 16.36
CA ALA A 82 1.18 7.47 15.24
C ALA A 82 -0.09 8.08 14.61
N ALA A 83 -0.07 9.40 14.44
CA ALA A 83 -1.22 10.17 13.99
C ALA A 83 -1.00 10.80 12.60
N PHE A 84 -2.08 10.93 11.85
CA PHE A 84 -2.09 11.44 10.49
C PHE A 84 -3.41 12.16 10.20
N ARG A 85 -3.33 13.35 9.62
CA ARG A 85 -4.45 14.12 9.11
C ARG A 85 -4.19 14.49 7.66
N MET A 86 -5.25 14.43 6.86
CA MET A 86 -5.23 14.83 5.47
C MET A 86 -6.53 15.52 5.10
N GLU A 87 -6.42 16.64 4.43
CA GLU A 87 -7.52 17.30 3.73
C GLU A 87 -7.16 17.38 2.25
N TYR A 88 -8.06 16.98 1.36
CA TYR A 88 -7.82 17.10 -0.08
C TYR A 88 -9.08 17.50 -0.84
N SER A 89 -8.90 18.35 -1.85
CA SER A 89 -9.97 18.73 -2.77
C SER A 89 -10.13 17.68 -3.88
N SER A 90 -11.38 17.38 -4.25
CA SER A 90 -11.71 16.43 -5.31
C SER A 90 -11.34 16.99 -6.68
N PHE A 91 -10.87 16.10 -7.56
CA PHE A 91 -10.54 16.40 -8.94
C PHE A 91 -11.77 16.81 -9.77
N ASN A 92 -12.87 16.06 -9.62
CA ASN A 92 -14.07 16.26 -10.43
C ASN A 92 -14.85 17.53 -10.01
N ASP A 93 -14.61 18.00 -8.80
CA ASP A 93 -15.29 19.15 -8.22
C ASP A 93 -14.40 19.76 -7.12
N PRO A 94 -13.65 20.85 -7.42
CA PRO A 94 -12.76 21.50 -6.46
C PRO A 94 -13.48 22.01 -5.20
N ASP A 95 -14.80 22.24 -5.28
CA ASP A 95 -15.63 22.66 -4.16
C ASP A 95 -15.94 21.50 -3.19
N LEU A 96 -15.69 20.26 -3.59
CA LEU A 96 -15.80 19.09 -2.73
C LEU A 96 -14.46 18.76 -2.08
N SER A 97 -14.42 18.83 -0.75
CA SER A 97 -13.28 18.38 0.04
C SER A 97 -13.56 17.04 0.72
N PHE A 98 -12.47 16.31 0.96
CA PHE A 98 -12.44 15.14 1.81
C PHE A 98 -11.50 15.43 2.97
N LYS A 99 -11.95 15.06 4.17
CA LYS A 99 -11.16 15.25 5.40
C LYS A 99 -10.98 13.91 6.08
N PHE A 100 -9.78 13.68 6.55
CA PHE A 100 -9.36 12.41 7.11
C PHE A 100 -8.46 12.64 8.31
N VAL A 101 -8.71 11.92 9.38
CA VAL A 101 -7.88 11.85 10.58
C VAL A 101 -7.76 10.39 10.99
N GLU A 102 -6.56 10.00 11.39
CA GLU A 102 -6.23 8.72 11.99
C GLU A 102 -5.29 8.95 13.17
N ASN A 103 -5.59 8.32 14.30
CA ASN A 103 -4.73 8.24 15.46
C ASN A 103 -4.83 6.83 16.07
N GLN A 104 -4.28 6.61 17.27
CA GLN A 104 -4.26 5.29 17.92
C GLN A 104 -5.66 4.77 18.32
N ASP A 105 -6.61 5.67 18.55
CA ASP A 105 -7.93 5.35 19.07
C ASP A 105 -8.98 5.30 17.95
N GLU A 106 -8.89 6.20 16.98
CA GLU A 106 -9.93 6.43 15.99
C GLU A 106 -9.45 6.73 14.57
N ILE A 107 -10.38 6.54 13.65
CA ILE A 107 -10.32 6.97 12.27
C ILE A 107 -11.59 7.76 12.00
N ALA A 108 -11.43 9.00 11.57
CA ALA A 108 -12.53 9.86 11.14
C ALA A 108 -12.38 10.19 9.65
N ARG A 109 -13.46 10.04 8.91
CA ARG A 109 -13.52 10.42 7.50
C ARG A 109 -14.78 11.22 7.24
N TYR A 110 -14.60 12.41 6.69
CA TYR A 110 -15.68 13.27 6.23
C TYR A 110 -15.62 13.43 4.70
N SER A 111 -16.79 13.52 4.08
CA SER A 111 -16.97 13.74 2.64
C SER A 111 -18.00 14.85 2.44
N ASP A 112 -17.61 15.92 1.74
CA ASP A 112 -18.53 17.03 1.39
C ASP A 112 -19.68 16.55 0.51
N GLU A 113 -19.42 15.63 -0.43
CA GLU A 113 -20.45 15.06 -1.30
C GLU A 113 -21.61 14.44 -0.51
N MET A 114 -21.26 13.71 0.55
CA MET A 114 -22.23 13.04 1.42
C MET A 114 -22.67 13.90 2.61
N LYS A 115 -22.04 15.07 2.80
CA LYS A 115 -22.14 15.93 4.00
C LYS A 115 -22.13 15.12 5.30
N SER A 116 -21.28 14.10 5.37
CA SER A 116 -21.26 13.19 6.52
C SER A 116 -19.86 12.75 6.90
N MET A 117 -19.68 12.58 8.21
CA MET A 117 -18.49 12.05 8.86
C MET A 117 -18.79 10.69 9.47
N GLN A 118 -17.87 9.74 9.27
CA GLN A 118 -17.88 8.46 9.96
C GLN A 118 -16.66 8.37 10.86
N ILE A 119 -16.89 8.05 12.15
CA ILE A 119 -15.85 7.78 13.14
C ILE A 119 -15.86 6.28 13.45
N ARG A 120 -14.69 5.65 13.45
CA ARG A 120 -14.49 4.21 13.72
C ARG A 120 -13.28 4.02 14.63
N SER A 121 -13.18 2.87 15.30
CA SER A 121 -11.97 2.56 16.07
C SER A 121 -10.81 2.23 15.13
N ALA A 122 -9.59 2.70 15.46
CA ALA A 122 -8.38 2.42 14.69
C ALA A 122 -8.02 0.93 14.64
N SER A 123 -8.45 0.15 15.64
CA SER A 123 -8.25 -1.31 15.70
C SER A 123 -9.00 -2.10 14.61
N GLN A 124 -9.93 -1.47 13.89
CA GLN A 124 -10.82 -2.13 12.94
C GLN A 124 -10.43 -1.82 11.49
N VAL A 125 -9.62 -2.69 10.87
CA VAL A 125 -9.34 -2.72 9.43
C VAL A 125 -8.95 -1.34 8.84
N THR A 126 -8.04 -0.66 9.55
CA THR A 126 -7.58 0.72 9.34
C THR A 126 -7.32 1.05 7.87
N ARG A 127 -6.54 0.18 7.20
CA ARG A 127 -6.12 0.40 5.82
C ARG A 127 -7.25 0.45 4.79
N LYS A 128 -8.36 -0.27 4.99
CA LYS A 128 -9.49 -0.23 4.04
C LYS A 128 -10.34 1.03 4.18
N ARG A 129 -10.18 1.77 5.28
CA ARG A 129 -10.95 2.98 5.61
C ARG A 129 -10.25 4.26 5.18
N ARG A 130 -8.92 4.22 5.00
CA ARG A 130 -8.13 5.32 4.44
C ARG A 130 -8.62 5.74 3.04
N PRO A 131 -8.55 7.03 2.69
CA PRO A 131 -8.83 7.49 1.34
C PRO A 131 -7.91 6.81 0.33
N LEU A 132 -8.41 6.57 -0.89
CA LEU A 132 -7.60 5.94 -1.95
C LEU A 132 -6.34 6.77 -2.23
N LYS A 133 -6.52 8.09 -2.39
CA LYS A 133 -5.46 9.07 -2.61
C LYS A 133 -4.81 9.54 -1.31
N LEU A 134 -4.37 8.61 -0.47
CA LEU A 134 -3.57 8.97 0.71
C LEU A 134 -2.10 9.03 0.29
N ILE A 135 -1.47 10.19 0.40
CA ILE A 135 -0.05 10.39 0.12
C ILE A 135 0.66 10.70 1.44
N ASP A 136 1.55 9.83 1.87
CA ASP A 136 2.50 10.12 2.94
C ASP A 136 3.84 10.50 2.27
N PRO A 137 4.30 11.76 2.38
CA PRO A 137 5.49 12.23 1.66
C PRO A 137 6.77 11.47 2.06
N ARG A 138 6.78 10.78 3.21
CA ARG A 138 7.93 9.96 3.64
C ARG A 138 8.11 8.70 2.79
N ASN A 139 7.07 8.27 2.08
CA ASN A 139 7.10 7.11 1.19
C ASN A 139 7.70 7.41 -0.20
N LEU A 140 7.96 8.67 -0.52
CA LEU A 140 8.50 9.07 -1.82
C LEU A 140 9.86 8.41 -2.07
N GLY A 141 9.98 7.83 -3.27
CA GLY A 141 11.20 7.16 -3.76
C GLY A 141 11.47 5.77 -3.18
N ILE A 142 10.56 5.17 -2.40
CA ILE A 142 10.68 3.78 -1.93
C ILE A 142 9.50 2.90 -2.32
N ALA A 143 8.35 3.51 -2.56
CA ALA A 143 7.13 2.86 -3.02
C ALA A 143 6.66 3.58 -4.28
N SER A 144 6.14 2.84 -5.26
CA SER A 144 5.55 3.50 -6.42
C SER A 144 4.19 4.11 -6.10
N TRP A 145 3.67 4.93 -7.01
CA TRP A 145 2.37 5.59 -6.87
C TRP A 145 1.27 4.65 -6.38
N SER A 146 1.08 3.52 -7.08
CA SER A 146 0.05 2.51 -6.74
C SER A 146 0.27 1.82 -5.39
N GLU A 147 1.49 1.85 -4.87
CA GLU A 147 1.83 1.24 -3.58
C GLU A 147 1.65 2.20 -2.41
N MET A 148 1.76 3.51 -2.66
CA MET A 148 1.51 4.53 -1.65
C MET A 148 0.02 4.64 -1.29
N ASP A 149 -0.88 4.28 -2.20
CA ASP A 149 -2.32 4.27 -1.96
C ASP A 149 -2.70 3.60 -0.62
N ARG A 150 -3.30 4.40 0.26
CA ARG A 150 -3.78 3.99 1.60
C ARG A 150 -2.68 3.54 2.57
N ARG A 151 -1.41 3.85 2.33
CA ARG A 151 -0.31 3.41 3.20
C ARG A 151 0.42 4.59 3.83
N LEU A 152 0.56 4.52 5.16
CA LEU A 152 1.48 5.37 5.88
C LEU A 152 2.88 4.78 5.80
N LEU A 153 3.88 5.54 6.28
CA LEU A 153 5.27 5.11 6.30
C LEU A 153 5.47 3.72 6.92
N SER A 154 4.83 3.43 8.05
CA SER A 154 4.95 2.14 8.74
C SER A 154 4.49 0.96 7.87
N ASP A 155 3.32 1.08 7.23
CA ASP A 155 2.80 0.03 6.35
C ASP A 155 3.73 -0.23 5.16
N ASN A 156 4.30 0.84 4.60
CA ASN A 156 5.21 0.73 3.46
C ASN A 156 6.57 0.17 3.86
N ARG A 157 7.08 0.54 5.04
CA ARG A 157 8.28 -0.08 5.60
C ARG A 157 8.10 -1.58 5.79
N ASP A 158 7.02 -2.00 6.44
CA ASP A 158 6.77 -3.42 6.70
C ASP A 158 6.59 -4.21 5.39
N ALA A 159 5.84 -3.64 4.44
CA ALA A 159 5.68 -4.24 3.12
C ALA A 159 7.01 -4.31 2.35
N PHE A 160 7.85 -3.28 2.45
CA PHE A 160 9.16 -3.26 1.82
C PHE A 160 10.09 -4.31 2.43
N LEU A 161 10.21 -4.35 3.75
CA LEU A 161 11.05 -5.34 4.45
C LEU A 161 10.59 -6.76 4.15
N SER A 162 9.28 -7.00 4.17
CA SER A 162 8.70 -8.29 3.74
C SER A 162 9.06 -8.61 2.29
N TYR A 163 9.13 -7.62 1.41
CA TYR A 163 9.53 -7.84 0.03
C TYR A 163 11.01 -8.19 -0.09
N ILE A 164 11.90 -7.52 0.66
CA ILE A 164 13.33 -7.81 0.73
C ILE A 164 13.58 -9.24 1.24
N ASP A 165 12.89 -9.66 2.30
CA ASP A 165 12.98 -11.02 2.85
C ASP A 165 12.58 -12.10 1.84
N ASN A 166 11.71 -11.75 0.89
CA ASN A 166 11.20 -12.63 -0.15
C ASN A 166 11.83 -12.34 -1.54
N CYS A 167 13.00 -11.72 -1.58
CA CYS A 167 13.72 -11.48 -2.84
C CYS A 167 14.41 -12.76 -3.36
N GLN A 168 14.45 -12.86 -4.68
CA GLN A 168 15.27 -13.83 -5.41
C GLN A 168 16.69 -13.31 -5.60
N SER A 169 16.83 -11.99 -5.78
CA SER A 169 18.12 -11.33 -5.86
C SER A 169 18.05 -9.95 -5.24
N ILE A 170 19.15 -9.56 -4.60
CA ILE A 170 19.37 -8.24 -4.02
C ILE A 170 20.86 -7.93 -4.04
N ARG A 171 21.21 -6.71 -4.46
CA ARG A 171 22.61 -6.25 -4.49
C ARG A 171 22.68 -4.73 -4.47
N VAL A 172 23.87 -4.23 -4.15
CA VAL A 172 24.21 -2.82 -4.28
C VAL A 172 25.14 -2.66 -5.48
N GLU A 173 24.85 -1.67 -6.32
CA GLU A 173 25.73 -1.25 -7.42
C GLU A 173 25.88 0.28 -7.40
N ALA A 174 26.90 0.83 -8.07
CA ALA A 174 26.99 2.27 -8.29
C ALA A 174 26.13 2.65 -9.51
N ALA A 175 25.53 3.84 -9.52
CA ALA A 175 24.81 4.31 -10.70
C ALA A 175 25.79 4.52 -11.87
N ALA A 176 25.36 4.17 -13.09
CA ALA A 176 26.22 4.18 -14.27
C ALA A 176 26.61 5.60 -14.71
N ASP A 177 25.71 6.55 -14.51
CA ASP A 177 25.84 7.97 -14.85
C ASP A 177 26.47 8.81 -13.73
N ASN A 178 26.31 8.37 -12.47
CA ASN A 178 26.91 9.04 -11.31
C ASN A 178 27.40 8.02 -10.26
N PRO A 179 28.71 7.67 -10.25
CA PRO A 179 29.26 6.69 -9.31
C PRO A 179 29.16 7.07 -7.82
N ALA A 180 28.81 8.32 -7.49
CA ALA A 180 28.54 8.73 -6.11
C ALA A 180 27.20 8.17 -5.61
N ILE A 181 26.23 7.95 -6.50
CA ILE A 181 24.92 7.39 -6.17
C ILE A 181 25.03 5.88 -5.96
N ARG A 182 24.38 5.39 -4.90
CA ARG A 182 24.28 3.96 -4.58
C ARG A 182 22.92 3.44 -5.03
N VAL A 183 22.91 2.32 -5.72
CA VAL A 183 21.68 1.72 -6.26
C VAL A 183 21.40 0.41 -5.55
N LEU A 184 20.31 0.38 -4.79
CA LEU A 184 19.77 -0.86 -4.24
C LEU A 184 18.91 -1.53 -5.30
N LYS A 185 19.40 -2.65 -5.85
CA LYS A 185 18.72 -3.40 -6.90
C LYS A 185 18.20 -4.72 -6.37
N PHE A 186 16.91 -4.99 -6.56
CA PHE A 186 16.28 -6.20 -6.03
C PHE A 186 15.10 -6.68 -6.86
N GLN A 187 14.82 -7.98 -6.77
CA GLN A 187 13.74 -8.66 -7.49
C GLN A 187 13.10 -9.69 -6.57
N GLY A 188 11.78 -9.66 -6.46
CA GLY A 188 10.99 -10.60 -5.67
C GLY A 188 10.98 -12.02 -6.24
N LYS A 189 10.84 -13.04 -5.39
CA LYS A 189 10.58 -14.42 -5.84
C LYS A 189 9.21 -14.58 -6.51
N LYS A 190 8.19 -13.91 -5.96
CA LYS A 190 6.78 -14.00 -6.41
C LYS A 190 6.35 -12.82 -7.27
N ARG A 191 6.94 -11.64 -7.04
CA ARG A 191 6.74 -10.46 -7.88
C ARG A 191 7.94 -10.35 -8.78
N THR A 192 7.70 -10.54 -10.06
CA THR A 192 8.74 -10.55 -11.09
C THR A 192 9.32 -9.16 -11.37
N ALA A 193 8.77 -8.10 -10.78
CA ALA A 193 9.26 -6.76 -10.99
C ALA A 193 10.68 -6.57 -10.42
N LEU A 194 11.60 -6.15 -11.29
CA LEU A 194 12.91 -5.68 -10.88
C LEU A 194 12.76 -4.24 -10.39
N ARG A 195 13.41 -3.92 -9.28
CA ARG A 195 13.43 -2.57 -8.71
C ARG A 195 14.84 -2.06 -8.55
N LYS A 196 15.01 -0.75 -8.75
CA LYS A 196 16.22 -0.02 -8.40
C LYS A 196 15.84 1.23 -7.61
N ILE A 197 16.44 1.38 -6.45
CA ILE A 197 16.33 2.59 -5.62
C ILE A 197 17.68 3.28 -5.63
N PHE A 198 17.71 4.51 -6.14
CA PHE A 198 18.90 5.34 -6.25
C PHE A 198 18.99 6.23 -5.01
N LEU A 199 20.02 6.00 -4.22
CA LEU A 199 20.23 6.61 -2.92
C LEU A 199 21.46 7.52 -2.99
N ASP A 200 21.30 8.77 -2.57
CA ASP A 200 22.36 9.78 -2.59
C ASP A 200 23.06 9.85 -1.22
N PRO A 201 24.30 9.32 -1.07
CA PRO A 201 24.99 9.35 0.21
C PRO A 201 25.29 10.77 0.70
N ALA A 202 25.38 11.77 -0.19
CA ALA A 202 25.58 13.16 0.20
C ALA A 202 24.33 13.78 0.82
N LYS A 203 23.17 13.15 0.65
CA LYS A 203 21.89 13.52 1.27
C LYS A 203 21.43 12.47 2.28
N ASP A 204 22.37 11.92 3.07
CA ASP A 204 22.10 10.87 4.05
C ASP A 204 21.32 9.67 3.48
N PHE A 205 21.61 9.28 2.23
CA PHE A 205 20.91 8.22 1.50
C PHE A 205 19.43 8.49 1.23
N ALA A 206 19.06 9.76 1.01
CA ALA A 206 17.76 10.11 0.42
C ALA A 206 17.57 9.42 -0.94
N SER A 207 16.36 8.90 -1.20
CA SER A 207 16.04 8.28 -2.48
C SER A 207 15.76 9.36 -3.51
N VAL A 208 16.63 9.48 -4.51
CA VAL A 208 16.50 10.48 -5.58
C VAL A 208 15.79 9.93 -6.80
N ARG A 209 15.75 8.59 -6.95
CA ARG A 209 15.02 7.94 -8.03
C ARG A 209 14.58 6.52 -7.64
N LEU A 210 13.37 6.13 -8.03
CA LEU A 210 12.89 4.75 -8.05
C LEU A 210 12.62 4.35 -9.50
N GLU A 211 13.12 3.19 -9.91
CA GLU A 211 12.83 2.61 -11.22
C GLU A 211 12.25 1.19 -11.03
N ILE A 212 11.18 0.87 -11.76
CA ILE A 212 10.53 -0.44 -11.73
C ILE A 212 10.42 -0.98 -13.16
N TRP A 213 10.91 -2.21 -13.34
CA TRP A 213 10.76 -2.98 -14.58
C TRP A 213 9.84 -4.16 -14.33
N TYR A 214 8.77 -4.24 -15.11
CA TYR A 214 7.93 -5.44 -15.21
C TYR A 214 8.45 -6.32 -16.35
N PRO A 215 8.42 -7.65 -16.21
CA PRO A 215 8.72 -8.53 -17.33
C PRO A 215 7.62 -8.40 -18.40
N ARG A 216 7.99 -8.59 -19.67
CA ARG A 216 7.01 -8.58 -20.79
C ARG A 216 5.94 -9.66 -20.61
N ARG A 217 6.38 -10.85 -20.22
CA ARG A 217 5.56 -12.01 -19.84
C ARG A 217 6.28 -12.83 -18.78
N GLU A 218 5.54 -13.69 -18.09
CA GLU A 218 6.14 -14.62 -17.12
C GLU A 218 7.21 -15.50 -17.81
N GLY A 219 8.43 -15.49 -17.27
CA GLY A 219 9.57 -16.22 -17.83
C GLY A 219 10.30 -15.53 -18.99
N GLU A 220 9.83 -14.36 -19.45
CA GLU A 220 10.55 -13.52 -20.41
C GLU A 220 11.43 -12.48 -19.71
N GLY A 221 12.35 -11.88 -20.46
CA GLY A 221 13.20 -10.80 -19.97
C GLY A 221 12.42 -9.51 -19.67
N TYR A 222 13.11 -8.57 -19.03
CA TYR A 222 12.63 -7.21 -18.83
C TYR A 222 12.67 -6.41 -20.13
N GLU A 223 11.85 -5.37 -20.21
CA GLU A 223 12.01 -4.36 -21.26
C GLU A 223 13.31 -3.57 -21.07
N GLU A 224 13.74 -2.91 -22.15
CA GLU A 224 14.97 -2.11 -22.15
C GLU A 224 14.86 -0.88 -21.23
N THR A 225 13.66 -0.32 -21.10
CA THR A 225 13.38 0.86 -20.26
C THR A 225 12.46 0.50 -19.09
N PRO A 226 12.60 1.19 -17.93
CA PRO A 226 11.66 1.02 -16.83
C PRO A 226 10.25 1.48 -17.23
N GLN A 227 9.23 0.80 -16.73
CA GLN A 227 7.83 1.17 -16.92
C GLN A 227 7.38 2.21 -15.90
N GLU A 228 7.94 2.21 -14.69
CA GLU A 228 7.69 3.26 -13.70
C GLU A 228 9.02 3.91 -13.32
N VAL A 229 9.05 5.24 -13.34
CA VAL A 229 10.17 6.05 -12.89
C VAL A 229 9.65 7.16 -12.00
N ASP A 230 10.14 7.20 -10.77
CA ASP A 230 9.84 8.25 -9.81
C ASP A 230 11.12 9.04 -9.55
N GLU A 231 11.12 10.34 -9.79
CA GLU A 231 12.25 11.24 -9.52
C GLU A 231 11.91 12.17 -8.37
N ILE A 232 12.78 12.28 -7.38
CA ILE A 232 12.48 12.98 -6.12
C ILE A 232 13.57 14.00 -5.82
N THR A 233 13.15 15.24 -5.62
CA THR A 233 14.00 16.32 -5.14
C THR A 233 13.87 16.45 -3.64
N TRP A 234 15.01 16.52 -2.96
CA TRP A 234 15.11 16.69 -1.52
C TRP A 234 15.84 17.99 -1.18
N THR A 235 15.40 18.66 -0.12
CA THR A 235 16.07 19.82 0.47
C THR A 235 16.34 19.56 1.94
N LEU A 236 17.39 20.17 2.47
CA LEU A 236 17.69 20.12 3.90
C LEU A 236 16.91 21.22 4.62
N ASP A 237 16.06 20.85 5.57
CA ASP A 237 15.37 21.77 6.47
C ASP A 237 15.78 21.44 7.92
N GLY A 238 16.48 22.39 8.55
CA GLY A 238 17.18 22.13 9.82
C GLY A 238 18.17 20.96 9.68
N ASN A 239 17.90 19.86 10.38
CA ASN A 239 18.71 18.64 10.38
C ASN A 239 18.05 17.44 9.65
N SER A 240 16.97 17.71 8.92
CA SER A 240 16.16 16.69 8.25
C SER A 240 16.09 16.95 6.75
N TRP A 241 16.33 15.91 5.96
CA TRP A 241 16.05 15.96 4.52
C TRP A 241 14.56 15.76 4.32
N VAL A 242 13.93 16.68 3.57
CA VAL A 242 12.51 16.63 3.24
C VAL A 242 12.31 16.65 1.71
N PRO A 243 11.35 15.89 1.17
CA PRO A 243 11.06 15.92 -0.26
C PRO A 243 10.28 17.20 -0.61
N THR A 244 10.65 17.87 -1.68
CA THR A 244 10.00 19.11 -2.15
C THR A 244 9.36 18.98 -3.51
N LYS A 245 9.79 18.01 -4.32
CA LYS A 245 9.19 17.69 -5.60
C LYS A 245 9.29 16.21 -5.89
N ALA A 246 8.24 15.62 -6.44
CA ALA A 246 8.25 14.27 -6.97
C ALA A 246 7.62 14.23 -8.37
N ILE A 247 8.26 13.53 -9.30
CA ILE A 247 7.76 13.32 -10.66
C ILE A 247 7.61 11.83 -10.87
N PHE A 248 6.38 11.37 -11.05
CA PHE A 248 6.06 9.98 -11.36
C PHE A 248 5.80 9.86 -12.85
N THR A 249 6.48 8.94 -13.52
CA THR A 249 6.26 8.65 -14.93
C THR A 249 5.94 7.18 -15.08
N GLN A 250 4.73 6.89 -15.54
CA GLN A 250 4.30 5.54 -15.91
C GLN A 250 4.27 5.44 -17.44
N ARG A 251 5.14 4.62 -18.00
CA ARG A 251 5.21 4.32 -19.44
C ARG A 251 4.37 3.10 -19.74
N ASP A 252 3.09 3.33 -19.95
CA ASP A 252 2.15 2.39 -20.53
C ASP A 252 1.60 2.93 -21.87
N ASP A 253 0.56 2.31 -22.41
CA ASP A 253 -0.11 2.71 -23.67
C ASP A 253 -0.57 4.18 -23.68
N ARG A 254 -0.75 4.81 -22.52
CA ARG A 254 -1.19 6.21 -22.40
C ARG A 254 -0.08 7.14 -21.93
N SER A 255 0.94 6.62 -21.25
CA SER A 255 2.07 7.36 -20.70
C SER A 255 1.63 8.51 -19.79
N VAL A 256 1.39 8.19 -18.52
CA VAL A 256 0.94 9.17 -17.51
C VAL A 256 2.14 9.75 -16.78
N ARG A 257 2.19 11.08 -16.63
CA ARG A 257 3.13 11.78 -15.75
C ARG A 257 2.36 12.51 -14.66
N ARG A 258 2.81 12.38 -13.41
CA ARG A 258 2.28 13.11 -12.25
C ARG A 258 3.40 13.91 -11.62
N GLU A 259 3.12 15.15 -11.28
CA GLU A 259 4.03 16.01 -10.53
C GLU A 259 3.40 16.38 -9.20
N LEU A 260 4.17 16.21 -8.13
CA LEU A 260 3.86 16.73 -6.81
C LEU A 260 4.84 17.84 -6.50
N ASP A 261 4.33 19.02 -6.19
CA ASP A 261 5.10 20.09 -5.57
C ASP A 261 4.70 20.15 -4.08
N ILE A 262 5.70 20.06 -3.19
CA ILE A 262 5.50 19.89 -1.75
C ILE A 262 6.09 21.10 -1.02
N VAL A 263 5.22 21.83 -0.32
CA VAL A 263 5.59 23.01 0.46
C VAL A 263 5.44 22.69 1.94
N TRP A 264 6.57 22.59 2.64
CA TRP A 264 6.60 22.35 4.09
C TRP A 264 6.32 23.65 4.86
N LYS A 265 5.37 23.58 5.80
CA LYS A 265 5.04 24.66 6.74
C LYS A 265 5.72 24.44 8.10
N ASN A 266 5.83 23.19 8.50
CA ASN A 266 6.48 22.78 9.74
C ASN A 266 7.21 21.45 9.52
N VAL A 267 8.44 21.34 10.03
CA VAL A 267 9.29 20.14 9.95
C VAL A 267 9.80 19.84 11.35
N ASN A 268 9.44 18.67 11.88
CA ASN A 268 9.83 18.24 13.23
C ASN A 268 9.46 19.20 14.38
N GLY A 269 8.53 20.13 14.15
CA GLY A 269 7.97 20.97 15.21
C GLY A 269 6.94 20.21 16.04
N GLU A 270 6.63 20.76 17.21
CA GLU A 270 5.54 20.25 18.05
C GLU A 270 4.20 20.43 17.33
N ILE A 271 3.40 19.36 17.30
CA ILE A 271 2.05 19.37 16.77
C ILE A 271 1.11 19.03 17.92
N PRO A 272 0.15 19.91 18.25
CA PRO A 272 -0.82 19.64 19.30
C PRO A 272 -1.60 18.34 19.05
N HIS A 273 -1.79 17.52 20.09
CA HIS A 273 -2.45 16.22 19.94
C HIS A 273 -3.93 16.34 19.52
N ASP A 274 -4.59 17.44 19.90
CA ASP A 274 -5.96 17.76 19.50
C ASP A 274 -6.10 17.98 17.99
N GLU A 275 -5.03 18.31 17.27
CA GLU A 275 -5.01 18.41 15.81
C GLU A 275 -5.44 17.10 15.12
N PHE A 276 -5.23 15.96 15.79
CA PHE A 276 -5.54 14.62 15.31
C PHE A 276 -6.81 14.02 15.92
N ALA A 277 -7.65 14.82 16.59
CA ALA A 277 -8.96 14.37 17.06
C ALA A 277 -10.02 14.56 15.95
N SER A 278 -11.04 13.71 15.89
CA SER A 278 -12.14 13.87 14.92
C SER A 278 -12.86 15.22 15.04
N GLU A 279 -12.87 15.80 16.25
CA GLU A 279 -13.43 17.10 16.58
C GLU A 279 -12.64 18.27 15.99
N SER A 280 -11.37 18.08 15.62
CA SER A 280 -10.53 19.11 14.99
C SER A 280 -10.89 19.35 13.54
N LEU A 281 -11.55 18.38 12.89
CA LEU A 281 -11.93 18.49 11.49
C LEU A 281 -12.96 19.62 11.33
N PRO A 282 -12.68 20.65 10.51
CA PRO A 282 -13.63 21.74 10.31
C PRO A 282 -14.83 21.23 9.51
N LEU A 283 -15.96 20.98 10.17
CA LEU A 283 -17.18 20.49 9.54
C LEU A 283 -18.22 21.59 9.34
N PRO A 284 -18.94 21.63 8.20
CA PRO A 284 -20.04 22.57 8.02
C PRO A 284 -21.17 22.30 9.04
N PRO A 285 -21.99 23.32 9.38
CA PRO A 285 -23.04 23.19 10.40
C PRO A 285 -23.99 22.02 10.15
N GLU A 286 -24.33 21.74 8.89
CA GLU A 286 -25.25 20.68 8.47
C GLU A 286 -24.63 19.28 8.41
N ALA A 287 -23.33 19.13 8.69
CA ALA A 287 -22.67 17.83 8.61
C ALA A 287 -23.26 16.83 9.60
N THR A 288 -23.56 15.62 9.09
CA THR A 288 -24.03 14.49 9.89
C THR A 288 -22.85 13.65 10.37
N VAL A 289 -22.73 13.39 11.66
CA VAL A 289 -21.61 12.65 12.27
C VAL A 289 -22.12 11.35 12.87
N TYR A 290 -21.57 10.23 12.39
CA TYR A 290 -21.87 8.89 12.87
C TYR A 290 -20.66 8.30 13.61
N ASP A 291 -20.84 7.91 14.86
CA ASP A 291 -19.84 7.22 15.67
C ASP A 291 -20.11 5.72 15.74
N GLY A 292 -19.23 4.95 15.12
CA GLY A 292 -19.27 3.49 15.13
C GLY A 292 -18.10 2.85 15.87
N ARG A 293 -17.44 3.56 16.79
CA ARG A 293 -16.32 3.01 17.60
C ARG A 293 -16.79 1.85 18.48
N THR A 294 -17.94 1.98 19.13
CA THR A 294 -18.49 0.96 20.05
C THR A 294 -19.24 -0.16 19.31
N ASN A 295 -20.00 0.18 18.26
CA ASN A 295 -20.75 -0.79 17.46
C ASN A 295 -20.67 -0.43 15.96
N PRO A 296 -19.83 -1.12 15.18
CA PRO A 296 -19.63 -0.78 13.77
C PRO A 296 -20.86 -1.02 12.90
N ASP A 297 -21.65 -2.05 13.23
CA ASP A 297 -22.85 -2.45 12.48
C ASP A 297 -24.03 -1.53 12.76
N HIS A 298 -24.02 -0.83 13.91
CA HIS A 298 -25.04 0.13 14.33
C HIS A 298 -24.39 1.43 14.83
N PRO A 299 -23.82 2.26 13.94
CA PRO A 299 -23.19 3.50 14.33
C PRO A 299 -24.24 4.48 14.88
N MET A 300 -23.88 5.19 15.96
CA MET A 300 -24.72 6.16 16.63
C MET A 300 -24.62 7.53 15.93
N LEU A 301 -25.74 8.21 15.76
CA LEU A 301 -25.74 9.60 15.30
C LEU A 301 -25.33 10.52 16.48
N VAL A 302 -24.24 11.28 16.31
CA VAL A 302 -23.69 12.16 17.36
C VAL A 302 -23.95 13.64 17.06
N ARG A 303 -24.10 14.00 15.78
CA ARG A 303 -24.42 15.36 15.31
C ARG A 303 -25.16 15.25 13.97
N GLY A 304 -26.19 16.07 13.73
CA GLY A 304 -26.92 16.10 12.44
C GLY A 304 -28.43 15.85 12.57
N GLY A 305 -29.20 16.36 11.59
CA GLY A 305 -30.66 16.39 11.60
C GLY A 305 -31.32 15.13 11.03
N SER A 306 -32.27 14.59 11.80
CA SER A 306 -33.11 13.39 11.57
C SER A 306 -32.37 12.05 11.48
N GLU A 307 -32.80 11.11 12.35
CA GLU A 307 -32.38 9.72 12.44
C GLU A 307 -32.67 8.98 11.12
N HIS A 308 -31.77 9.09 10.16
CA HIS A 308 -31.65 8.09 9.12
C HIS A 308 -30.40 7.26 9.41
N PRO A 309 -30.54 5.94 9.66
CA PRO A 309 -29.40 5.09 9.92
C PRO A 309 -28.48 5.21 8.71
N ALA A 310 -27.20 5.53 8.97
CA ALA A 310 -26.17 5.56 7.95
C ALA A 310 -26.29 4.26 7.15
N LYS A 311 -26.59 4.36 5.85
CA LYS A 311 -26.43 3.21 4.96
C LYS A 311 -24.97 2.81 5.09
N SER A 312 -24.72 1.64 5.68
CA SER A 312 -23.39 1.07 5.79
C SER A 312 -22.72 1.19 4.42
N ASP A 313 -21.53 1.78 4.34
CA ASP A 313 -20.72 1.74 3.11
C ASP A 313 -20.72 0.30 2.62
N GLY A 314 -21.44 0.06 1.53
CA GLY A 314 -21.76 -1.26 1.03
C GLY A 314 -20.51 -1.95 0.53
N ASN A 315 -19.80 -2.62 1.45
CA ASN A 315 -18.82 -3.64 1.14
C ASN A 315 -19.17 -4.98 1.80
N SER A 316 -20.41 -5.12 2.26
CA SER A 316 -20.97 -6.39 2.72
C SER A 316 -21.46 -7.21 1.52
N SER A 317 -20.84 -8.40 1.37
CA SER A 317 -21.35 -9.61 0.69
C SER A 317 -20.72 -10.09 -0.64
N ARG A 318 -19.67 -9.47 -1.20
CA ARG A 318 -18.94 -10.11 -2.33
C ARG A 318 -18.04 -11.29 -1.94
N GLY A 319 -17.80 -11.51 -0.64
CA GLY A 319 -17.00 -12.63 -0.14
C GLY A 319 -17.76 -13.95 0.09
N SER A 320 -19.09 -13.90 0.26
CA SER A 320 -19.90 -15.10 0.53
C SER A 320 -20.20 -15.90 -0.73
N MET A 321 -20.55 -15.20 -1.83
CA MET A 321 -20.96 -15.86 -3.07
C MET A 321 -19.80 -16.63 -3.72
N SER A 322 -18.57 -16.08 -3.71
CA SER A 322 -17.39 -16.78 -4.27
C SER A 322 -17.00 -18.03 -3.47
N PHE A 323 -17.13 -18.02 -2.15
CA PHE A 323 -16.84 -19.19 -1.32
C PHE A 323 -17.87 -20.30 -1.54
N VAL A 324 -19.17 -19.97 -1.56
CA VAL A 324 -20.24 -20.93 -1.83
C VAL A 324 -20.08 -21.52 -3.24
N LEU A 325 -19.73 -20.70 -4.24
CA LEU A 325 -19.54 -21.15 -5.62
C LEU A 325 -18.30 -22.04 -5.77
N LEU A 326 -17.21 -21.75 -5.05
CA LEU A 326 -16.03 -22.63 -4.95
C LEU A 326 -16.35 -23.97 -4.27
N VAL A 327 -17.17 -23.97 -3.21
CA VAL A 327 -17.60 -25.19 -2.53
C VAL A 327 -18.47 -26.04 -3.47
N ILE A 328 -19.42 -25.43 -4.19
CA ILE A 328 -20.26 -26.12 -5.16
C ILE A 328 -19.42 -26.70 -6.31
N LEU A 329 -18.46 -25.92 -6.85
CA LEU A 329 -17.58 -26.38 -7.94
C LEU A 329 -16.73 -27.58 -7.51
N ASN A 330 -16.15 -27.54 -6.30
CA ASN A 330 -15.39 -28.67 -5.76
C ASN A 330 -16.27 -29.91 -5.54
N LEU A 331 -17.52 -29.72 -5.10
CA LEU A 331 -18.47 -30.83 -4.93
C LEU A 331 -18.77 -31.51 -6.28
N ILE A 332 -18.99 -30.73 -7.34
CA ILE A 332 -19.25 -31.23 -8.70
C ILE A 332 -18.04 -32.04 -9.20
N ILE A 333 -16.82 -31.55 -9.01
CA ILE A 333 -15.59 -32.25 -9.41
C ILE A 333 -15.47 -33.58 -8.65
N PHE A 334 -15.74 -33.60 -7.35
CA PHE A 334 -15.71 -34.82 -6.55
C PHE A 334 -16.72 -35.87 -7.01
N VAL A 335 -17.95 -35.44 -7.34
CA VAL A 335 -18.99 -36.33 -7.87
C VAL A 335 -18.60 -36.87 -9.25
N ALA A 336 -18.04 -36.04 -10.12
CA ALA A 336 -17.56 -36.46 -11.44
C ALA A 336 -16.44 -37.49 -11.34
N ILE A 337 -15.45 -37.28 -10.45
CA ILE A 337 -14.38 -38.25 -10.20
C ILE A 337 -14.97 -39.57 -9.66
N GLY A 338 -15.89 -39.50 -8.72
CA GLY A 338 -16.59 -40.68 -8.19
C GLY A 338 -17.35 -41.46 -9.26
N ALA A 339 -18.06 -40.76 -10.15
CA ALA A 339 -18.79 -41.37 -11.26
C ALA A 339 -17.86 -42.04 -12.27
N VAL A 340 -16.75 -41.39 -12.64
CA VAL A 340 -15.72 -41.96 -13.54
C VAL A 340 -15.11 -43.22 -12.91
N MET A 341 -14.76 -43.16 -11.62
CA MET A 341 -14.24 -44.34 -10.90
C MET A 341 -15.26 -45.48 -10.84
N PHE A 342 -16.55 -45.17 -10.62
CA PHE A 342 -17.61 -46.17 -10.58
C PHE A 342 -17.81 -46.85 -11.94
N ILE A 343 -17.85 -46.08 -13.03
CA ILE A 343 -17.95 -46.61 -14.40
C ILE A 343 -16.75 -47.50 -14.71
N LYS A 344 -15.54 -47.04 -14.40
CA LYS A 344 -14.30 -47.80 -14.67
C LYS A 344 -14.21 -49.09 -13.86
N ARG A 345 -14.75 -49.10 -12.65
CA ARG A 345 -14.84 -50.29 -11.79
C ARG A 345 -15.93 -51.26 -12.22
N ARG A 346 -17.00 -50.77 -12.85
CA ARG A 346 -18.06 -51.61 -13.41
C ARG A 346 -17.60 -52.27 -14.71
N SER A 347 -16.87 -51.54 -15.57
CA SER A 347 -16.29 -52.13 -16.80
C SER A 347 -15.28 -53.24 -16.50
N SER A 348 -14.47 -53.10 -15.44
CA SER A 348 -13.49 -54.12 -15.05
C SER A 348 -14.08 -55.40 -14.45
N ASN A 349 -15.36 -55.42 -14.08
CA ASN A 349 -16.05 -56.61 -13.54
C ASN A 349 -16.87 -57.37 -14.61
N THR A 350 -16.76 -56.97 -15.88
CA THR A 350 -17.49 -57.56 -17.02
C THR A 350 -16.57 -58.35 -17.97
N THR A 351 -15.34 -58.60 -17.54
CA THR A 351 -14.36 -59.54 -18.08
C THR A 351 -13.89 -60.41 -16.95
#